data_AF-A0A0D7CHP9-F1
#
_entry.id   AF-A0A0D7CHP9-F1
#
_cell.length_a   1.000
_cell.length_b   1.000
_cell.length_c   1.000
_cell.angle_alpha   90.00
_cell.angle_beta   90.00
_cell.angle_gamma   90.00
#
_symmetry.space_group_name_H-M   'P 1'
#
loop_
_entity.id
_entity.type
_entity.pdbx_description
1 polymer ?
#
loop_
_entity_poly.entity_id
_entity_poly.type
_entity_poly.pdbx_seq_one_letter_code
_entity_poly.pdbx_strand_id
1 'polypeptide(L)' 'MTSTQIAVLLLGLSMALNIAFIAGLLAASTGFSTARAIMYGGGAAGATLIIFFTALAAYG' A
#
# COMPACT_ATOMS: atom_id res chain seq x y z
N MET A 1 -19.61 7.90 10.09
CA MET A 1 -18.13 7.95 10.17
C MET A 1 -17.73 9.27 10.79
N THR A 2 -16.84 9.25 11.78
CA THR A 2 -16.26 10.47 12.35
C THR A 2 -15.10 10.95 11.49
N SER A 3 -14.73 12.23 11.61
CA SER A 3 -13.59 12.81 10.88
C SER A 3 -12.28 12.07 11.17
N THR A 4 -12.11 11.55 12.39
CA THR A 4 -10.95 10.74 12.77
C THR A 4 -10.88 9.42 12.01
N GLN A 5 -12.00 8.72 11.85
CA GLN A 5 -12.05 7.48 11.07
C GLN A 5 -11.66 7.71 9.60
N ILE A 6 -12.14 8.80 9.01
CA ILE A 6 -11.78 9.18 7.64
C ILE A 6 -10.26 9.45 7.56
N ALA A 7 -9.72 10.22 8.50
CA ALA A 7 -8.29 10.53 8.53
C ALA A 7 -7.41 9.28 8.67
N VAL A 8 -7.81 8.32 9.51
CA VAL A 8 -7.11 7.03 9.69
C VAL A 8 -7.13 6.19 8.41
N LEU A 9 -8.26 6.12 7.72
CA LEU A 9 -8.35 5.40 6.44
C LEU A 9 -7.51 6.07 5.34
N LEU A 10 -7.53 7.40 5.26
CA LEU A 10 -6.68 8.15 4.33
C LEU A 10 -5.20 7.97 4.63
N LEU A 11 -4.82 7.89 5.90
CA LEU A 11 -3.44 7.61 6.32
C LEU A 11 -3.00 6.21 5.85
N GLY A 12 -3.81 5.18 6.10
CA GLY A 12 -3.53 3.82 5.65
C GLY A 12 -3.40 3.73 4.13
N LEU A 13 -4.30 4.38 3.39
CA LEU A 13 -4.23 4.45 1.93
C LEU A 13 -2.99 5.20 1.45
N SER A 14 -2.64 6.33 2.07
CA SER A 14 -1.45 7.11 1.72
C SER A 14 -0.16 6.30 1.91
N MET A 15 -0.04 5.56 3.02
CA MET A 15 1.08 4.64 3.24
C MET A 15 1.15 3.57 2.15
N ALA A 16 0.03 2.91 1.85
CA ALA A 16 -0.02 1.86 0.84
C ALA A 16 0.41 2.37 -0.54
N LEU A 17 -0.03 3.57 -0.94
CA LEU A 17 0.36 4.19 -2.23
C LEU A 17 1.84 4.54 -2.27
N ASN A 18 2.41 5.09 -1.20
CA ASN A 18 3.84 5.38 -1.13
C ASN A 18 4.69 4.10 -1.25
N ILE A 19 4.31 3.04 -0.51
CA ILE A 19 5.00 1.75 -0.57
C ILE A 19 4.86 1.14 -1.97
N ALA A 20 3.68 1.20 -2.57
CA ALA A 20 3.44 0.70 -3.93
C ALA A 20 4.33 1.37 -4.97
N PHE A 21 4.45 2.70 -4.89
CA PHE A 21 5.26 3.49 -5.81
C PHE A 21 6.74 3.15 -5.68
N ILE A 22 7.26 3.11 -4.45
CA ILE A 22 8.65 2.76 -4.18
C ILE A 22 8.94 1.32 -4.63
N ALA A 23 8.09 0.36 -4.28
CA ALA A 23 8.25 -1.04 -4.66
C ALA A 23 8.21 -1.24 -6.19
N GLY A 24 7.32 -0.53 -6.88
CA GLY A 24 7.25 -0.54 -8.35
C GLY A 24 8.49 0.06 -9.01
N LEU A 25 8.98 1.20 -8.50
CA LEU A 25 10.23 1.80 -8.99
C LEU A 25 11.45 0.89 -8.76
N LEU A 26 11.53 0.27 -7.58
CA LEU A 26 12.57 -0.71 -7.28
C LEU A 26 12.49 -1.90 -8.25
N ALA A 27 11.30 -2.47 -8.46
CA ALA A 27 11.13 -3.57 -9.41
C ALA A 27 11.57 -3.18 -10.83
N ALA A 28 11.18 -1.99 -11.30
CA ALA A 28 11.63 -1.47 -12.59
C ALA A 28 13.16 -1.32 -12.67
N SER A 29 13.79 -0.82 -11.60
CA SER A 29 15.25 -0.65 -11.54
C SER A 29 16.04 -1.98 -11.60
N THR A 30 15.41 -3.09 -11.19
CA THR A 30 16.00 -4.44 -11.25
C THR A 30 15.84 -5.12 -12.61
N GLY A 31 15.33 -4.41 -13.62
CA GLY A 31 15.16 -4.92 -14.98
C GLY A 31 13.84 -5.66 -15.23
N PHE A 32 12.85 -5.52 -14.35
CA PHE A 32 11.52 -6.06 -14.60
C PHE A 32 10.82 -5.25 -15.69
N SER A 33 10.03 -5.93 -16.53
CA SER A 33 9.16 -5.23 -17.49
C SER A 33 8.17 -4.33 -16.75
N THR A 34 7.72 -3.26 -17.40
CA THR A 34 6.78 -2.28 -16.82
C THR A 34 5.53 -2.95 -16.24
N ALA A 35 4.97 -3.94 -16.94
CA ALA A 35 3.81 -4.69 -16.44
C ALA A 35 4.10 -5.45 -15.13
N ARG A 36 5.28 -6.08 -15.04
CA ARG A 36 5.72 -6.79 -13.82
C ARG A 36 6.01 -5.83 -12.67
N ALA A 37 6.61 -4.69 -12.96
CA ALA A 37 6.88 -3.66 -11.96
C ALA A 37 5.58 -3.09 -11.36
N ILE A 38 4.58 -2.81 -12.21
CA ILE A 38 3.23 -2.39 -11.76
C ILE A 38 2.58 -3.48 -10.90
N MET A 39 2.66 -4.75 -11.32
CA MET A 39 2.11 -5.86 -10.55
C MET A 39 2.79 -6.00 -9.18
N TYR A 40 4.10 -5.79 -9.11
CA TYR A 40 4.86 -5.78 -7.85
C TYR A 40 4.43 -4.64 -6.92
N GLY A 41 4.34 -3.41 -7.45
CA GLY A 41 3.84 -2.27 -6.69
C GLY A 41 2.41 -2.47 -6.20
N GLY A 42 1.52 -2.99 -7.05
CA GLY A 42 0.15 -3.34 -6.67
C GLY A 42 0.08 -4.40 -5.58
N GLY A 43 0.91 -5.44 -5.66
CA GLY A 43 1.04 -6.47 -4.62
C GLY A 43 1.50 -5.88 -3.28
N ALA A 44 2.49 -4.99 -3.29
CA ALA A 44 2.97 -4.30 -2.09
C ALA A 44 1.89 -3.39 -1.48
N ALA A 45 1.09 -2.71 -2.32
CA ALA A 45 -0.06 -1.93 -1.88
C ALA A 45 -1.08 -2.81 -1.14
N GLY A 46 -1.45 -3.94 -1.75
CA GLY A 46 -2.41 -4.89 -1.19
C GLY A 46 -1.94 -5.47 0.14
N ALA A 47 -0.69 -5.92 0.22
CA ALA A 47 -0.11 -6.43 1.46
C ALA A 47 -0.13 -5.38 2.59
N THR A 48 0.22 -4.13 2.27
CA THR A 48 0.19 -3.03 3.23
C THR A 48 -1.22 -2.79 3.77
N LEU A 49 -2.22 -2.72 2.89
CA LEU A 49 -3.61 -2.52 3.30
C LEU A 49 -4.14 -3.69 4.14
N ILE A 50 -3.79 -4.93 3.78
CA ILE A 50 -4.15 -6.11 4.57
C ILE A 50 -3.60 -5.97 5.99
N ILE A 51 -2.30 -5.70 6.14
CA ILE A 51 -1.67 -5.52 7.46
C ILE A 51 -2.36 -4.39 8.23
N PHE A 52 -2.62 -3.27 7.57
CA PHE A 52 -3.29 -2.11 8.19
C PHE A 52 -4.68 -2.46 8.70
N PHE A 53 -5.53 -3.10 7.89
CA PHE A 53 -6.88 -3.48 8.30
C PHE A 53 -6.90 -4.60 9.33
N THR A 54 -5.96 -5.55 9.27
CA THR A 54 -5.80 -6.56 10.32
C THR A 54 -5.42 -5.91 11.66
N ALA A 55 -4.48 -4.96 11.67
CA ALA A 55 -4.12 -4.23 12.88
C ALA A 55 -5.29 -3.38 13.40
N LEU A 56 -6.04 -2.74 12.50
CA LEU A 56 -7.22 -1.95 12.87
C LEU A 56 -8.30 -2.84 13.51
N ALA A 57 -8.49 -4.07 13.03
CA ALA A 57 -9.43 -5.01 13.65
C ALA A 57 -8.96 -5.52 15.02
N ALA A 58 -7.64 -5.59 15.26
CA ALA A 58 -7.07 -6.08 16.51
C ALA A 58 -6.97 -5.01 17.62
N TYR A 59 -6.78 -3.75 17.25
CA TYR A 59 -6.45 -2.65 18.17
C TYR A 59 -7.38 -1.43 18.07
N GLY A 60 -8.32 -1.42 17.12
CA GLY A 60 -9.23 -0.31 16.85
C GLY A 60 -10.56 -0.38 17.59
#